data_AF-A0A951KH49-F1
#
_entry.id   AF-A0A951KH49-F1
#
_cell.length_a   1.000
_cell.length_b   1.000
_cell.length_c   1.000
_cell.angle_alpha   90.00
_cell.angle_beta   90.00
_cell.angle_gamma   90.00
#
_symmetry.space_group_name_H-M   'P 1'
#
loop_
_entity.id
_entity.type
_entity.pdbx_description
1 polymer ?
#
loop_
_entity_poly.entity_id
_entity_poly.type
_entity_poly.pdbx_seq_one_letter_code
_entity_poly.pdbx_strand_id
1 'polypeptide(L)' 'MTKVQTTFPLSRPLTDPELKSISRLHAVYGILIARVLPSDQLFIEYDASRLSSAEVRGTVEQHGIPVA' A
#
# COMPACT_ATOMS: atom_id res chain seq x y z
N MET A 1 -13.88 -10.94 9.64
CA MET A 1 -12.76 -10.02 9.38
C MET A 1 -11.67 -10.84 8.71
N THR A 2 -11.45 -10.67 7.41
CA THR A 2 -10.56 -11.54 6.63
C THR A 2 -9.34 -10.75 6.25
N LYS A 3 -8.20 -11.01 6.90
CA LYS A 3 -6.95 -10.30 6.62
C LYS A 3 -6.28 -10.90 5.39
N VAL A 4 -5.89 -10.04 4.46
CA VAL A 4 -5.12 -10.39 3.28
C VAL A 4 -3.85 -9.54 3.26
N GLN A 5 -2.74 -10.20 2.92
CA GLN A 5 -1.44 -9.57 2.77
C GLN A 5 -1.07 -9.60 1.30
N THR A 6 -0.55 -8.48 0.81
CA THR A 6 -0.06 -8.37 -0.55
C THR A 6 1.19 -7.50 -0.57
N THR A 7 2.08 -7.77 -1.53
CA THR A 7 3.28 -6.98 -1.78
C THR A 7 3.23 -6.47 -3.20
N PHE A 8 3.55 -5.20 -3.36
CA PHE A 8 3.70 -4.56 -4.65
C PHE A 8 5.17 -4.21 -4.88
N PRO A 9 5.78 -4.65 -5.99
CA PRO A 9 7.09 -4.15 -6.38
C PRO A 9 7.01 -2.64 -6.64
N LEU A 10 7.98 -1.88 -6.13
CA LEU A 10 8.08 -0.47 -6.45
C LEU A 10 8.75 -0.32 -7.83
N SER A 11 8.20 0.55 -8.68
CA SER A 11 8.80 0.83 -10.00
C SER A 11 10.14 1.55 -9.88
N ARG A 12 10.35 2.28 -8.77
CA ARG A 12 11.59 2.99 -8.43
C ARG A 12 11.67 3.21 -6.92
N PRO A 13 12.85 3.52 -6.37
CA PRO A 13 12.97 3.97 -4.99
C PRO A 13 12.06 5.17 -4.71
N LEU A 14 11.46 5.17 -3.52
CA LEU A 14 10.59 6.25 -3.07
C LEU A 14 11.42 7.46 -2.63
N THR A 15 10.93 8.63 -2.99
CA THR A 15 11.42 9.91 -2.47
C THR A 15 10.87 10.16 -1.05
N ASP A 16 11.51 11.04 -0.28
CA ASP A 16 11.04 11.39 1.07
C ASP A 16 9.57 11.84 1.14
N PRO A 17 9.02 12.62 0.19
CA PRO A 17 7.59 12.95 0.17
C PRO A 17 6.68 11.73 -0.08
N GLU A 18 7.11 10.77 -0.89
CA GLU A 18 6.35 9.54 -1.16
C GLU A 18 6.38 8.61 0.04
N LEU A 19 7.52 8.50 0.73
CA LEU A 19 7.63 7.79 2.01
C LEU A 19 6.66 8.36 3.05
N LYS A 20 6.56 9.70 3.14
CA LYS A 20 5.56 10.35 4.02
C LYS A 20 4.13 10.03 3.59
N SER A 21 3.86 9.88 2.29
CA SER A 21 2.51 9.58 1.78
C SER A 21 2.03 8.18 2.13
N ILE A 22 2.94 7.23 2.42
CA ILE A 22 2.56 5.90 2.95
C ILE A 22 1.77 6.02 4.25
N SER A 23 2.10 6.99 5.11
CA SER A 23 1.36 7.20 6.36
C SER A 23 -0.13 7.50 6.13
N ARG A 24 -0.47 8.11 4.98
CA ARG A 24 -1.86 8.41 4.59
C ARG A 24 -2.65 7.17 4.19
N LEU A 25 -1.99 6.10 3.73
CA LEU A 25 -2.67 4.83 3.45
C LEU A 25 -3.33 4.24 4.70
N HIS A 26 -2.76 4.47 5.89
CA HIS A 26 -3.37 4.03 7.15
C HIS A 26 -4.69 4.74 7.48
N ALA A 27 -5.00 5.86 6.81
CA ALA A 27 -6.29 6.54 6.96
C ALA A 27 -7.40 5.89 6.10
N VAL A 28 -7.05 4.99 5.17
CA VAL A 28 -8.01 4.32 4.30
C VAL A 28 -8.70 3.20 5.07
N TYR A 29 -10.02 3.29 5.18
CA TYR A 29 -10.81 2.28 5.86
C TYR A 29 -10.62 0.90 5.23
N GLY A 30 -10.12 -0.05 6.02
CA GLY A 30 -9.81 -1.41 5.56
C GLY A 30 -8.32 -1.67 5.32
N ILE A 31 -7.47 -0.65 5.25
CA ILE A 31 -6.01 -0.83 5.33
C ILE A 31 -5.62 -1.00 6.80
N LEU A 32 -4.84 -2.03 7.09
CA LEU A 32 -4.39 -2.38 8.45
C LEU A 32 -2.90 -2.12 8.64
N ILE A 33 -2.09 -2.40 7.62
CA ILE A 33 -0.64 -2.16 7.63
C ILE A 33 -0.23 -1.66 6.25
N ALA A 34 0.58 -0.60 6.21
CA ALA A 34 1.30 -0.16 5.03
C ALA A 34 2.75 0.17 5.40
N ARG A 35 3.72 -0.50 4.78
CA ARG A 35 5.16 -0.28 5.01
C ARG A 35 6.01 -0.67 3.80
N VAL A 36 7.15 -0.02 3.64
CA VAL A 36 8.16 -0.41 2.65
C VAL A 36 9.06 -1.48 3.27
N LEU A 37 9.31 -2.54 2.51
CA LEU A 37 10.26 -3.60 2.83
C LEU A 37 11.65 -3.22 2.29
N PRO A 38 12.74 -3.76 2.89
CA PRO A 38 14.11 -3.52 2.41
C PRO A 38 14.38 -3.96 0.96
N SER A 39 13.51 -4.76 0.38
CA SER A 39 13.60 -5.30 -0.98
C SER A 39 12.92 -4.42 -2.04
N ASP A 40 12.77 -3.11 -1.78
CA ASP A 40 12.03 -2.16 -2.64
C ASP A 40 10.61 -2.63 -2.98
N GLN A 41 9.89 -3.15 -1.98
CA GLN A 41 8.50 -3.57 -2.11
C GLN A 41 7.62 -2.84 -1.10
N LEU A 42 6.40 -2.50 -1.50
CA LEU A 42 5.36 -2.01 -0.61
C LEU A 42 4.55 -3.19 -0.09
N PHE A 43 4.61 -3.44 1.22
CA PHE A 43 3.76 -4.40 1.89
C PHE A 43 2.47 -3.73 2.38
N ILE A 44 1.35 -4.34 2.03
CA ILE A 44 0.01 -3.94 2.49
C ILE A 44 -0.69 -5.13 3.16
N GLU A 45 -1.20 -4.93 4.37
CA GLU A 45 -2.21 -5.79 4.99
C GLU A 45 -3.55 -5.05 4.95
N TYR A 46 -4.61 -5.71 4.50
CA TYR A 46 -5.95 -5.15 4.41
C TYR A 46 -7.04 -6.16 4.78
N ASP A 47 -8.25 -5.68 5.04
CA ASP A 47 -9.42 -6.51 5.28
C ASP A 47 -10.21 -6.74 3.99
N ALA A 48 -10.20 -7.98 3.50
CA ALA A 48 -10.86 -8.40 2.27
C ALA A 48 -12.39 -8.35 2.33
N SER A 49 -12.98 -8.11 3.51
CA SER A 49 -14.42 -7.79 3.62
C SER A 49 -14.74 -6.34 3.26
N ARG A 50 -13.72 -5.48 3.09
CA ARG A 50 -13.85 -4.03 2.87
C ARG A 50 -13.20 -3.56 1.57
N LEU A 51 -12.08 -4.16 1.21
CA LEU A 51 -11.31 -3.80 0.03
C LEU A 51 -10.98 -5.06 -0.78
N SER A 52 -11.04 -4.95 -2.10
CA SER A 52 -10.46 -5.93 -3.02
C SER A 52 -8.99 -5.61 -3.31
N SER A 53 -8.26 -6.60 -3.84
CA SER A 53 -6.86 -6.40 -4.26
C SER A 53 -6.71 -5.27 -5.30
N ALA A 54 -7.69 -5.13 -6.20
CA ALA A 54 -7.71 -4.08 -7.22
C ALA A 54 -7.92 -2.68 -6.60
N GLU A 55 -8.82 -2.55 -5.63
CA GLU A 55 -9.04 -1.29 -4.90
C GLU A 55 -7.81 -0.89 -4.07
N VAL A 56 -7.12 -1.87 -3.47
CA VAL A 56 -5.86 -1.62 -2.76
C VAL A 56 -4.81 -1.07 -3.72
N ARG A 57 -4.60 -1.69 -4.88
CA ARG A 57 -3.66 -1.20 -5.90
C ARG A 57 -4.02 0.22 -6.34
N GLY A 58 -5.28 0.46 -6.71
CA GLY A 58 -5.74 1.78 -7.14
C GLY A 58 -5.56 2.85 -6.06
N THR A 59 -5.81 2.50 -4.79
CA THR A 59 -5.57 3.39 -3.65
C THR A 59 -4.10 3.77 -3.52
N VAL A 60 -3.19 2.79 -3.65
CA VAL A 60 -1.75 3.02 -3.59
C VAL A 60 -1.29 3.96 -4.70
N GLU A 61 -1.76 3.74 -5.94
CA GLU A 61 -1.46 4.58 -7.10
C GLU A 61 -2.04 6.00 -6.93
N GLN A 62 -3.26 6.15 -6.42
CA GLN A 62 -3.88 7.45 -6.12
C GLN A 62 -3.12 8.26 -5.07
N HIS A 63 -2.44 7.59 -4.14
CA HIS A 63 -1.58 8.24 -3.14
C HIS A 63 -0.18 8.58 -3.68
N GLY A 64 0.04 8.40 -4.98
CA GLY A 64 1.28 8.78 -5.66
C GLY A 64 2.43 7.82 -5.39
N ILE A 65 2.15 6.58 -4.97
CA ILE A 65 3.19 5.58 -4.72
C ILE A 65 3.41 4.77 -6.00
N PRO A 66 4.61 4.80 -6.60
CA PRO A 66 4.89 4.13 -7.87
C PRO A 66 5.04 2.61 -7.68
N VAL A 67 3.95 1.87 -7.87
CA VAL A 67 3.92 0.39 -7.91
C VAL A 67 3.93 -0.13 -9.34
N ALA A 68 4.62 -1.26 -9.59
CA ALA A 68 4.68 -1.93 -10.90
C ALA A 68 3.58 -3.00 -11.04
#